data_AF-A0A7Y6A5M0-F1
#
_entry.id   AF-A0A7Y6A5M0-F1
#
_cell.length_a   1.000
_cell.length_b   1.000
_cell.length_c   1.000
_cell.angle_alpha   90.00
_cell.angle_beta   90.00
_cell.angle_gamma   90.00
#
_symmetry.space_group_name_H-M   'P 1'
#
loop_
_entity.id
_entity.type
_entity.pdbx_description
1 polymer ?
#
loop_
_entity_poly.entity_id
_entity_poly.type
_entity_poly.pdbx_seq_one_letter_code
_entity_poly.pdbx_strand_id
1 'polypeptide(L)'
;MTIDLSAALHDLVDGHRPGGPPPVDVPRVRSRARRRRAVHVGAVGAVGVGTAGAVAIGAMYVTGTRDARIVLPADPSTAPSDTATLDSLVILPSDPSAAPGECGSNISPLLGTPDPTLGMRASAWSDPSAQSGERSVPQPRPLGAFASSTVYLDVVSSLPEDGAGPPSTELSSTQDTLAMVEQSYSDRLAERDAGEAVKQSVLDDLAGAVESLRTSVEQKLAAGEETAPPTALARVRVLVTQDDRVVATATLPREGQSDADAAWDRTPSGLLRETVILDLVTCTVDGVGGELLPTGTYGALVVRDGEPLTGLTGPWTIVVPPQVAVSGLPGDFPTDVVPMPPGRLLSVSGDAATGWEVQISVEGLDRLNAAAALLTDVDDAEEEALDPLGATVIVPGWSVHVVPASADGQMTLVYRVTPD
;
A
#
# COMPACT_ATOMS: atom_id res chain seq x y z
N MET A 1 46.69 -13.79 9.71
CA MET A 1 46.32 -12.48 9.15
C MET A 1 44.98 -12.12 9.75
N THR A 2 44.93 -11.08 10.58
CA THR A 2 43.67 -10.56 11.14
C THR A 2 43.10 -9.54 10.17
N ILE A 3 41.87 -9.75 9.72
CA ILE A 3 41.14 -8.77 8.89
C ILE A 3 40.65 -7.67 9.83
N ASP A 4 41.03 -6.43 9.54
CA ASP A 4 40.56 -5.27 10.31
C ASP A 4 39.17 -4.87 9.82
N LEU A 5 38.15 -5.31 10.56
CA LEU A 5 36.75 -5.03 10.27
C LEU A 5 36.42 -3.52 10.33
N SER A 6 37.21 -2.72 11.05
CA SER A 6 36.98 -1.26 11.14
C SER A 6 37.36 -0.53 9.85
N ALA A 7 38.45 -0.97 9.19
CA ALA A 7 38.84 -0.46 7.87
C ALA A 7 37.85 -0.91 6.78
N ALA A 8 37.42 -2.18 6.80
CA ALA A 8 36.46 -2.71 5.83
C ALA A 8 35.08 -2.04 5.90
N LEU A 9 34.66 -1.56 7.08
CA LEU A 9 33.43 -0.78 7.25
C LEU A 9 33.56 0.67 6.75
N HIS A 10 34.73 1.29 6.88
CA HIS A 10 34.98 2.61 6.31
C HIS A 10 34.99 2.59 4.77
N ASP A 11 35.68 1.63 4.15
CA ASP A 11 35.70 1.47 2.68
C ASP A 11 34.29 1.24 2.08
N LEU A 12 33.36 0.65 2.85
CA LEU A 12 31.97 0.43 2.43
C LEU A 12 31.12 1.71 2.47
N VAL A 13 31.43 2.65 3.37
CA VAL A 13 30.73 3.94 3.52
C VAL A 13 31.29 4.99 2.54
N ASP A 14 32.59 4.96 2.26
CA ASP A 14 33.28 5.97 1.43
C ASP A 14 33.23 5.69 -0.10
N GLY A 15 32.34 4.78 -0.55
CA GLY A 15 31.74 4.87 -1.88
C GLY A 15 32.42 4.16 -3.06
N HIS A 16 33.24 3.12 -2.84
CA HIS A 16 33.71 2.27 -3.93
C HIS A 16 32.79 1.06 -4.18
N ARG A 17 32.08 1.04 -5.32
CA ARG A 17 31.29 -0.13 -5.77
C ARG A 17 32.22 -1.31 -6.15
N PRO A 18 32.15 -2.47 -5.49
CA PRO A 18 32.73 -3.69 -6.04
C PRO A 18 31.90 -4.18 -7.23
N GLY A 19 32.56 -4.54 -8.33
CA GLY A 19 31.91 -5.03 -9.54
C GLY A 19 31.38 -6.45 -9.38
N GLY A 20 30.14 -6.58 -8.91
CA GLY A 20 29.34 -7.81 -8.90
C GLY A 20 27.91 -7.52 -9.33
N PRO A 21 27.09 -8.56 -9.63
CA PRO A 21 25.66 -8.37 -9.83
C PRO A 21 25.03 -7.76 -8.57
N PRO A 22 24.04 -6.86 -8.71
CA PRO A 22 23.42 -6.21 -7.55
C PRO A 22 22.77 -7.26 -6.63
N PRO A 23 22.76 -7.04 -5.30
CA PRO A 23 22.02 -7.90 -4.38
C PRO A 23 20.54 -7.90 -4.75
N VAL A 24 19.90 -9.07 -4.65
CA VAL A 24 18.48 -9.23 -5.00
C VAL A 24 17.63 -8.47 -3.98
N ASP A 25 16.92 -7.46 -4.46
CA ASP A 25 15.98 -6.65 -3.68
C ASP A 25 14.70 -7.46 -3.38
N VAL A 26 14.72 -8.17 -2.24
CA VAL A 26 13.63 -9.05 -1.82
C VAL A 26 12.28 -8.31 -1.65
N PRO A 27 12.21 -7.10 -1.03
CA PRO A 27 11.01 -6.26 -1.05
C PRO A 27 10.44 -6.03 -2.45
N ARG A 28 11.30 -5.71 -3.43
CA ARG A 28 10.90 -5.38 -4.81
C ARG A 28 10.52 -6.59 -5.66
N VAL A 29 11.11 -7.75 -5.42
CA VAL A 29 10.62 -9.02 -6.00
C VAL A 29 9.22 -9.36 -5.45
N ARG A 30 8.97 -9.08 -4.16
CA ARG A 30 7.68 -9.33 -3.50
C ARG A 30 6.57 -8.35 -3.93
N SER A 31 6.86 -7.08 -4.23
CA SER A 31 5.88 -6.13 -4.77
C SER A 31 5.40 -6.53 -6.17
N ARG A 32 6.34 -6.88 -7.07
CA ARG A 32 6.04 -7.34 -8.45
C ARG A 32 5.18 -8.61 -8.48
N ALA A 33 5.36 -9.52 -7.50
CA ALA A 33 4.53 -10.71 -7.36
C ALA A 33 3.09 -10.41 -6.88
N ARG A 34 2.87 -9.34 -6.10
CA ARG A 34 1.55 -8.96 -5.59
C ARG A 34 0.64 -8.35 -6.66
N ARG A 35 1.15 -7.45 -7.51
CA ARG A 35 0.32 -6.76 -8.53
C ARG A 35 -0.38 -7.74 -9.49
N ARG A 36 0.30 -8.83 -9.88
CA ARG A 36 -0.26 -9.89 -10.74
C ARG A 36 -1.40 -10.70 -10.09
N ARG A 37 -1.56 -10.69 -8.75
CA ARG A 37 -2.69 -11.38 -8.09
C ARG A 37 -3.97 -10.53 -8.11
N ALA A 38 -3.87 -9.21 -7.91
CA ALA A 38 -5.03 -8.30 -7.93
C ALA A 38 -5.79 -8.35 -9.28
N VAL A 39 -5.08 -8.43 -10.40
CA VAL A 39 -5.67 -8.53 -11.74
C VAL A 39 -6.45 -9.83 -11.96
N HIS A 40 -6.04 -10.94 -11.35
CA HIS A 40 -6.70 -12.24 -11.52
C HIS A 40 -7.92 -12.44 -10.61
N VAL A 41 -7.89 -11.95 -9.36
CA VAL A 41 -9.05 -12.10 -8.44
C VAL A 41 -10.30 -11.43 -8.99
N GLY A 42 -10.16 -10.29 -9.68
CA GLY A 42 -11.28 -9.61 -10.35
C GLY A 42 -11.92 -10.35 -11.54
N ALA A 43 -11.32 -11.46 -12.01
CA ALA A 43 -11.81 -12.23 -13.17
C ALA A 43 -12.53 -13.54 -12.81
N VAL A 44 -12.34 -14.08 -11.59
CA VAL A 44 -12.77 -15.45 -11.23
C VAL A 44 -14.08 -15.50 -10.43
N GLY A 45 -14.51 -14.39 -9.81
CA GLY A 45 -15.69 -14.32 -8.93
C GLY A 45 -17.07 -14.55 -9.58
N ALA A 46 -17.16 -15.13 -10.78
CA ALA A 46 -18.40 -15.23 -11.57
C ALA A 46 -18.98 -16.65 -11.70
N VAL A 47 -18.38 -17.70 -11.14
CA VAL A 47 -18.83 -19.10 -11.35
C VAL A 47 -19.01 -19.91 -10.05
N GLY A 48 -20.22 -19.82 -9.49
CA GLY A 48 -21.01 -21.03 -9.23
C GLY A 48 -20.92 -21.73 -7.87
N VAL A 49 -21.72 -21.29 -6.89
CA VAL A 49 -22.35 -22.19 -5.90
C VAL A 49 -23.85 -21.85 -5.83
N GLY A 50 -24.72 -22.83 -6.13
CA GLY A 50 -26.16 -22.55 -6.18
C GLY A 50 -27.03 -23.75 -6.55
N THR A 51 -27.20 -24.70 -5.63
CA THR A 51 -28.17 -25.80 -5.77
C THR A 51 -29.19 -25.82 -4.63
N ALA A 52 -30.43 -25.44 -4.98
CA ALA A 52 -31.73 -25.71 -4.34
C ALA A 52 -32.49 -24.50 -3.73
N GLY A 53 -33.63 -24.14 -4.33
CA GLY A 53 -34.67 -23.31 -3.66
C GLY A 53 -35.30 -22.17 -4.49
N ALA A 54 -36.21 -22.50 -5.41
CA ALA A 54 -37.03 -21.58 -6.24
C ALA A 54 -37.80 -20.47 -5.43
N VAL A 55 -38.30 -19.34 -5.96
CA VAL A 55 -38.88 -19.00 -7.30
C VAL A 55 -38.70 -17.49 -7.65
N ALA A 56 -38.50 -17.21 -8.96
CA ALA A 56 -38.69 -15.99 -9.79
C ALA A 56 -39.47 -14.74 -9.25
N ILE A 57 -39.37 -13.50 -9.78
CA ILE A 57 -38.94 -12.90 -11.08
C ILE A 57 -38.33 -11.49 -10.76
N GLY A 58 -37.36 -10.87 -11.46
CA GLY A 58 -36.55 -11.26 -12.63
C GLY A 58 -36.50 -10.20 -13.76
N ALA A 59 -35.41 -9.41 -13.89
CA ALA A 59 -35.16 -8.49 -15.01
C ALA A 59 -33.69 -8.52 -15.44
N MET A 60 -33.41 -8.70 -16.74
CA MET A 60 -32.05 -8.69 -17.30
C MET A 60 -31.59 -7.26 -17.58
N TYR A 61 -30.34 -6.94 -17.24
CA TYR A 61 -29.54 -5.97 -17.98
C TYR A 61 -28.11 -6.50 -18.12
N VAL A 62 -27.69 -6.76 -19.35
CA VAL A 62 -26.32 -7.19 -19.69
C VAL A 62 -25.74 -6.17 -20.66
N THR A 63 -25.00 -5.22 -20.10
CA THR A 63 -24.04 -4.30 -20.74
C THR A 63 -23.16 -3.80 -19.59
N GLY A 64 -21.83 -3.73 -19.65
CA GLY A 64 -20.93 -3.83 -20.79
C GLY A 64 -19.92 -2.68 -20.72
N THR A 65 -18.62 -3.01 -20.66
CA THR A 65 -17.45 -2.10 -20.76
C THR A 65 -17.34 -0.93 -19.76
N ARG A 66 -16.23 -0.91 -19.00
CA ARG A 66 -15.71 0.33 -18.39
C ARG A 66 -15.41 1.33 -19.50
N ASP A 67 -16.04 2.50 -19.47
CA ASP A 67 -15.75 3.60 -20.39
C ASP A 67 -15.87 4.93 -19.63
N ALA A 68 -14.78 5.32 -18.96
CA ALA A 68 -14.69 6.56 -18.18
C ALA A 68 -14.52 7.77 -19.11
N ARG A 69 -15.51 8.02 -19.98
CA ARG A 69 -15.49 9.15 -20.91
C ARG A 69 -16.06 10.41 -20.29
N ILE A 70 -15.13 11.25 -19.84
CA ILE A 70 -15.05 12.68 -20.15
C ILE A 70 -16.42 13.35 -20.34
N VAL A 71 -16.96 13.92 -19.26
CA VAL A 71 -18.02 14.92 -19.37
C VAL A 71 -17.41 16.19 -19.96
N LEU A 72 -17.78 16.52 -21.20
CA LEU A 72 -17.42 17.79 -21.84
C LEU A 72 -18.08 18.97 -21.09
N PRO A 73 -17.41 20.13 -20.98
CA PRO A 73 -17.96 21.28 -20.28
C PRO A 73 -19.14 21.90 -21.07
N ALA A 74 -20.22 22.23 -20.36
CA ALA A 74 -21.32 23.00 -20.91
C ALA A 74 -20.98 24.51 -20.93
N ASP A 75 -21.32 25.17 -22.03
CA ASP A 75 -21.06 26.58 -22.33
C ASP A 75 -21.83 27.52 -21.36
N PRO A 76 -21.22 28.59 -20.79
CA PRO A 76 -21.84 29.33 -19.70
C PRO A 76 -22.70 30.52 -20.18
N SER A 77 -24.02 30.35 -20.23
CA SER A 77 -24.95 31.48 -20.43
C SER A 77 -26.39 31.17 -19.96
N THR A 78 -26.73 31.48 -18.69
CA THR A 78 -27.75 32.50 -18.30
C THR A 78 -28.12 32.44 -16.81
N ALA A 79 -27.74 33.49 -16.07
CA ALA A 79 -28.43 34.08 -14.90
C ALA A 79 -28.69 33.24 -13.61
N PRO A 80 -28.82 33.88 -12.42
CA PRO A 80 -28.56 33.22 -11.15
C PRO A 80 -29.79 32.59 -10.48
N SER A 81 -29.56 31.52 -9.71
CA SER A 81 -30.44 31.06 -8.64
C SER A 81 -29.60 30.32 -7.60
N ASP A 82 -29.81 30.62 -6.32
CA ASP A 82 -29.07 29.99 -5.22
C ASP A 82 -29.39 28.50 -5.11
N THR A 83 -28.42 27.65 -5.46
CA THR A 83 -28.41 26.24 -5.05
C THR A 83 -27.00 25.86 -4.62
N ALA A 84 -26.87 25.43 -3.37
CA ALA A 84 -25.62 24.94 -2.82
C ALA A 84 -25.03 23.82 -3.69
N THR A 85 -23.72 23.87 -3.92
CA THR A 85 -22.94 22.71 -4.36
C THR A 85 -23.04 21.64 -3.29
N LEU A 86 -23.93 20.66 -3.51
CA LEU A 86 -23.83 19.37 -2.85
C LEU A 86 -22.59 18.68 -3.40
N ASP A 87 -21.49 18.76 -2.64
CA ASP A 87 -20.42 17.78 -2.76
C ASP A 87 -21.06 16.39 -2.68
N SER A 88 -20.66 15.49 -3.57
CA SER A 88 -21.19 14.13 -3.67
C SER A 88 -20.79 13.32 -2.45
N LEU A 89 -21.55 13.48 -1.38
CA LEU A 89 -21.40 12.75 -0.13
C LEU A 89 -21.69 11.28 -0.43
N VAL A 90 -20.64 10.45 -0.45
CA VAL A 90 -20.77 8.99 -0.64
C VAL A 90 -21.42 8.43 0.62
N ILE A 91 -22.75 8.34 0.60
CA ILE A 91 -23.54 7.70 1.65
C ILE A 91 -23.33 6.20 1.52
N LEU A 92 -22.25 5.69 2.13
CA LEU A 92 -22.11 4.26 2.37
C LEU A 92 -23.34 3.77 3.17
N PRO A 93 -24.05 2.74 2.70
CA PRO A 93 -25.21 2.22 3.41
C PRO A 93 -24.72 1.69 4.76
N SER A 94 -25.26 2.26 5.85
CA SER A 94 -24.96 1.76 7.19
C SER A 94 -25.47 0.34 7.32
N ASP A 95 -24.57 -0.59 7.66
CA ASP A 95 -24.94 -1.89 8.17
C ASP A 95 -25.02 -1.83 9.71
N PRO A 96 -26.23 -1.79 10.31
CA PRO A 96 -26.39 -1.80 11.76
C PRO A 96 -26.07 -3.16 12.40
N SER A 97 -25.77 -4.19 11.60
CA SER A 97 -25.34 -5.51 12.06
C SER A 97 -23.83 -5.74 11.96
N ALA A 98 -23.07 -4.83 11.33
CA ALA A 98 -21.62 -4.85 11.32
C ALA A 98 -21.06 -4.78 12.76
N ALA A 99 -20.12 -5.67 13.09
CA ALA A 99 -19.46 -5.67 14.39
C ALA A 99 -18.63 -4.37 14.59
N PRO A 100 -18.46 -3.87 15.82
CA PRO A 100 -17.67 -2.67 16.07
C PRO A 100 -16.26 -2.80 15.50
N GLY A 101 -15.84 -1.86 14.64
CA GLY A 101 -14.53 -1.87 13.97
C GLY A 101 -14.50 -2.60 12.63
N GLU A 102 -15.63 -3.14 12.17
CA GLU A 102 -15.85 -3.57 10.77
C GLU A 102 -16.30 -2.39 9.90
N CYS A 103 -16.24 -2.52 8.57
CA CYS A 103 -16.73 -1.49 7.65
C CYS A 103 -18.21 -1.16 7.89
N GLY A 104 -18.58 0.12 7.76
CA GLY A 104 -19.95 0.60 7.97
C GLY A 104 -20.40 0.63 9.43
N SER A 105 -19.66 0.00 10.34
CA SER A 105 -19.92 0.05 11.78
C SER A 105 -19.71 1.46 12.32
N ASN A 106 -20.48 1.81 13.36
CA ASN A 106 -20.32 3.06 14.09
C ASN A 106 -19.25 2.87 15.19
N ILE A 107 -18.36 3.86 15.37
CA ILE A 107 -17.25 3.77 16.34
C ILE A 107 -17.66 4.06 17.78
N SER A 108 -18.86 4.60 18.04
CA SER A 108 -19.32 4.96 19.40
C SER A 108 -19.17 3.85 20.45
N PRO A 109 -19.39 2.55 20.15
CA PRO A 109 -19.17 1.46 21.11
C PRO A 109 -17.69 1.25 21.49
N LEU A 110 -16.76 1.74 20.66
CA LEU A 110 -15.31 1.66 20.88
C LEU A 110 -14.76 2.89 21.62
N LEU A 111 -15.52 4.00 21.66
CA LEU A 111 -15.09 5.23 22.32
C LEU A 111 -14.99 5.03 23.84
N GLY A 112 -13.76 5.17 24.35
CA GLY A 112 -13.44 5.07 25.77
C GLY A 112 -12.28 6.00 26.15
N THR A 113 -11.59 5.69 27.24
CA THR A 113 -10.31 6.35 27.56
C THR A 113 -9.29 6.00 26.47
N PRO A 114 -8.66 6.99 25.80
CA PRO A 114 -7.64 6.71 24.79
C PRO A 114 -6.49 5.89 25.34
N ASP A 115 -6.03 4.90 24.58
CA ASP A 115 -4.83 4.12 24.92
C ASP A 115 -3.57 4.99 24.69
N PRO A 116 -2.82 5.36 25.75
CA PRO A 116 -1.61 6.18 25.61
C PRO A 116 -0.40 5.38 25.11
N THR A 117 -0.52 4.06 24.99
CA THR A 117 0.55 3.16 24.57
C THR A 117 0.62 2.98 23.07
N LEU A 118 -0.47 3.28 22.35
CA LEU A 118 -0.55 3.22 20.89
C LEU A 118 -0.42 4.60 20.26
N GLY A 119 0.19 4.63 19.07
CA GLY A 119 0.44 5.84 18.31
C GLY A 119 0.54 5.57 16.81
N MET A 120 0.40 6.62 16.01
CA MET A 120 0.48 6.55 14.55
C MET A 120 1.12 7.81 13.98
N ARG A 121 1.85 7.65 12.88
CA ARG A 121 2.42 8.75 12.07
C ARG A 121 2.54 8.34 10.60
N ALA A 122 2.75 9.30 9.70
CA ALA A 122 3.17 8.98 8.34
C ALA A 122 4.51 8.22 8.37
N SER A 123 4.64 7.16 7.57
CA SER A 123 5.89 6.44 7.41
C SER A 123 6.85 7.21 6.50
N ALA A 124 8.16 6.95 6.60
CA ALA A 124 9.18 7.53 5.72
C ALA A 124 8.92 7.24 4.22
N TRP A 125 8.18 6.16 3.91
CA TRP A 125 7.71 5.83 2.57
C TRP A 125 6.66 6.82 2.04
N SER A 126 5.75 7.29 2.89
CA SER A 126 4.74 8.30 2.50
C SER A 126 5.18 9.73 2.77
N ASP A 127 6.12 9.97 3.68
CA ASP A 127 6.72 11.28 3.93
C ASP A 127 8.22 11.12 4.20
N PRO A 128 9.11 11.39 3.24
CA PRO A 128 10.56 11.30 3.44
C PRO A 128 11.12 12.20 4.56
N SER A 129 10.34 13.18 5.05
CA SER A 129 10.71 14.01 6.20
C SER A 129 10.35 13.38 7.57
N ALA A 130 9.56 12.31 7.60
CA ALA A 130 9.17 11.57 8.81
C ALA A 130 10.35 10.76 9.38
N GLN A 131 11.23 11.44 10.13
CA GLN A 131 12.37 10.80 10.79
C GLN A 131 11.94 9.92 11.98
N SER A 132 12.55 8.74 12.09
CA SER A 132 12.25 7.74 13.12
C SER A 132 12.79 8.06 14.54
N GLY A 133 13.31 9.27 14.77
CA GLY A 133 14.01 9.66 16.00
C GLY A 133 13.15 9.96 17.23
N GLU A 134 11.81 9.86 17.13
CA GLU A 134 10.89 10.07 18.26
C GLU A 134 11.11 9.02 19.37
N ARG A 135 11.15 9.47 20.62
CA ARG A 135 11.36 8.62 21.83
C ARG A 135 10.08 8.38 22.64
N SER A 136 8.93 8.72 22.06
CA SER A 136 7.62 8.69 22.70
C SER A 136 6.57 8.28 21.68
N VAL A 137 5.53 7.61 22.15
CA VAL A 137 4.36 7.22 21.36
C VAL A 137 3.75 8.46 20.67
N PRO A 138 3.66 8.50 19.32
CA PRO A 138 3.07 9.62 18.60
C PRO A 138 1.64 9.90 19.05
N GLN A 139 1.35 11.16 19.38
CA GLN A 139 0.01 11.58 19.82
C GLN A 139 -0.89 11.90 18.62
N PRO A 140 -2.23 11.86 18.79
CA PRO A 140 -3.19 12.24 17.75
C PRO A 140 -2.91 13.64 17.19
N ARG A 141 -2.68 13.71 15.88
CA ARG A 141 -2.41 14.94 15.10
C ARG A 141 -2.81 14.74 13.62
N PRO A 142 -2.86 15.80 12.80
CA PRO A 142 -2.93 15.63 11.36
C PRO A 142 -1.73 14.82 10.84
N LEU A 143 -1.99 13.77 10.07
CA LEU A 143 -0.98 12.95 9.40
C LEU A 143 -0.53 13.56 8.08
N GLY A 144 -1.40 14.36 7.45
CA GLY A 144 -1.13 15.07 6.21
C GLY A 144 -2.19 14.78 5.14
N ALA A 145 -1.89 15.25 3.93
CA ALA A 145 -2.62 14.88 2.72
C ALA A 145 -1.92 13.74 2.00
N PHE A 146 -2.70 12.87 1.36
CA PHE A 146 -2.21 11.69 0.65
C PHE A 146 -2.89 11.56 -0.71
N ALA A 147 -2.10 11.63 -1.78
CA ALA A 147 -2.57 11.55 -3.16
C ALA A 147 -2.78 10.12 -3.65
N SER A 148 -2.10 9.15 -3.02
CA SER A 148 -2.17 7.74 -3.40
C SER A 148 -3.48 7.08 -2.95
N SER A 149 -3.88 6.04 -3.67
CA SER A 149 -4.89 5.08 -3.20
C SER A 149 -4.39 4.22 -2.03
N THR A 150 -3.08 4.20 -1.77
CA THR A 150 -2.43 3.38 -0.75
C THR A 150 -1.40 4.19 0.02
N VAL A 151 -1.55 4.26 1.35
CA VAL A 151 -0.75 5.08 2.27
C VAL A 151 0.04 4.22 3.24
N TYR A 152 1.28 4.63 3.54
CA TYR A 152 2.18 3.95 4.45
C TYR A 152 2.22 4.70 5.78
N LEU A 153 1.75 4.07 6.86
CA LEU A 153 1.74 4.66 8.20
C LEU A 153 2.60 3.80 9.15
N ASP A 154 3.45 4.46 9.94
CA ASP A 154 4.12 3.81 11.08
C ASP A 154 3.09 3.75 12.21
N VAL A 155 2.68 2.53 12.61
CA VAL A 155 1.98 2.28 13.87
C VAL A 155 3.04 2.01 14.94
N VAL A 156 2.87 2.59 16.13
CA VAL A 156 3.87 2.56 17.21
C VAL A 156 3.21 2.07 18.49
N SER A 157 3.90 1.18 19.22
CA SER A 157 3.50 0.76 20.57
C SER A 157 4.62 0.95 21.59
N SER A 158 4.26 1.28 22.84
CA SER A 158 5.17 1.22 23.99
C SER A 158 5.03 -0.04 24.84
N LEU A 159 4.09 -0.94 24.56
CA LEU A 159 3.92 -2.18 25.32
C LEU A 159 4.86 -3.28 24.81
N PRO A 160 5.75 -3.85 25.65
CA PRO A 160 6.57 -4.98 25.25
C PRO A 160 5.77 -6.22 24.84
N GLU A 161 4.61 -6.43 25.44
CA GLU A 161 3.68 -7.51 25.13
C GLU A 161 3.07 -7.44 23.72
N ASP A 162 3.22 -6.32 23.00
CA ASP A 162 2.67 -6.15 21.66
C ASP A 162 3.48 -6.81 20.53
N GLY A 163 4.60 -7.43 20.85
CA GLY A 163 5.48 -8.05 19.85
C GLY A 163 6.98 -7.86 20.12
N ALA A 164 7.37 -7.32 21.28
CA ALA A 164 8.77 -7.11 21.64
C ALA A 164 9.46 -8.40 22.12
N GLY A 165 9.14 -9.53 21.49
CA GLY A 165 9.80 -10.81 21.71
C GLY A 165 11.32 -10.74 21.51
N PRO A 166 12.04 -11.84 21.76
CA PRO A 166 13.37 -11.98 21.17
C PRO A 166 13.23 -11.74 19.65
N PRO A 167 14.14 -10.96 19.02
CA PRO A 167 14.04 -10.70 17.59
C PRO A 167 13.97 -12.03 16.85
N SER A 168 13.11 -12.10 15.82
CA SER A 168 12.90 -13.32 15.02
C SER A 168 14.27 -13.88 14.62
N THR A 169 14.56 -15.11 15.07
CA THR A 169 15.81 -15.76 14.70
C THR A 169 15.85 -15.97 13.20
N GLU A 170 17.06 -16.10 12.65
CA GLU A 170 17.23 -16.36 11.23
C GLU A 170 16.54 -17.67 10.82
N LEU A 171 16.48 -18.64 11.74
CA LEU A 171 15.68 -19.85 11.66
C LEU A 171 14.17 -19.58 11.67
N SER A 172 13.65 -18.80 12.62
CA SER A 172 12.22 -18.43 12.68
C SER A 172 11.75 -17.76 11.39
N SER A 173 12.50 -16.79 10.87
CA SER A 173 12.19 -16.14 9.58
C SER A 173 12.21 -17.11 8.39
N THR A 174 13.08 -18.13 8.42
CA THR A 174 13.12 -19.16 7.38
C THR A 174 11.94 -20.13 7.47
N GLN A 175 11.49 -20.48 8.69
CA GLN A 175 10.31 -21.33 8.93
C GLN A 175 9.01 -20.63 8.53
N ASP A 176 8.90 -19.35 8.84
CA ASP A 176 7.78 -18.49 8.48
C ASP A 176 7.68 -18.28 6.96
N THR A 177 8.82 -18.04 6.30
CA THR A 177 8.89 -17.99 4.83
C THR A 177 8.52 -19.34 4.21
N LEU A 178 8.96 -20.45 4.81
CA LEU A 178 8.60 -21.80 4.37
C LEU A 178 7.08 -22.00 4.44
N ALA A 179 6.43 -21.69 5.56
CA ALA A 179 4.98 -21.85 5.73
C ALA A 179 4.18 -21.03 4.69
N MET A 180 4.60 -19.79 4.43
CA MET A 180 3.98 -18.95 3.38
C MET A 180 4.13 -19.55 1.98
N VAL A 181 5.30 -20.10 1.65
CA VAL A 181 5.56 -20.72 0.33
C VAL A 181 4.83 -22.06 0.20
N GLU A 182 4.75 -22.87 1.26
CA GLU A 182 3.95 -24.10 1.32
C GLU A 182 2.44 -23.83 1.16
N GLN A 183 1.92 -22.79 1.81
CA GLN A 183 0.54 -22.34 1.61
C GLN A 183 0.33 -21.90 0.16
N SER A 184 1.18 -21.02 -0.37
CA SER A 184 1.04 -20.56 -1.76
C SER A 184 1.23 -21.68 -2.79
N TYR A 185 1.96 -22.75 -2.48
CA TYR A 185 2.02 -23.95 -3.33
C TYR A 185 0.71 -24.75 -3.26
N SER A 186 0.16 -24.93 -2.07
CA SER A 186 -1.13 -25.61 -1.85
C SER A 186 -2.29 -24.86 -2.53
N ASP A 187 -2.32 -23.53 -2.44
CA ASP A 187 -3.32 -22.69 -3.12
C ASP A 187 -3.25 -22.85 -4.64
N ARG A 188 -2.04 -22.80 -5.23
CA ARG A 188 -1.85 -22.98 -6.69
C ARG A 188 -2.16 -24.40 -7.16
N LEU A 189 -2.01 -25.42 -6.31
CA LEU A 189 -2.50 -26.77 -6.60
C LEU A 189 -4.04 -26.80 -6.60
N ALA A 190 -4.69 -26.19 -5.61
CA ALA A 190 -6.14 -26.12 -5.51
C ALA A 190 -6.78 -25.35 -6.69
N GLU A 191 -6.22 -24.22 -7.10
CA GLU A 191 -6.62 -23.47 -8.30
C GLU A 191 -6.51 -24.35 -9.57
N ARG A 192 -5.40 -25.07 -9.76
CA ARG A 192 -5.21 -25.96 -10.91
C ARG A 192 -6.23 -27.10 -10.90
N ASP A 193 -6.49 -27.68 -9.74
CA ASP A 193 -7.46 -28.78 -9.58
C ASP A 193 -8.91 -28.28 -9.74
N ALA A 194 -9.18 -26.99 -9.49
CA ALA A 194 -10.42 -26.28 -9.85
C ALA A 194 -10.52 -25.93 -11.36
N GLY A 195 -9.46 -26.17 -12.14
CA GLY A 195 -9.43 -25.98 -13.59
C GLY A 195 -8.82 -24.65 -14.06
N GLU A 196 -8.20 -23.87 -13.17
CA GLU A 196 -7.50 -22.65 -13.57
C GLU A 196 -6.22 -22.93 -14.36
N ALA A 197 -5.82 -21.98 -15.21
CA ALA A 197 -4.67 -22.09 -16.11
C ALA A 197 -3.31 -21.87 -15.40
N VAL A 198 -3.09 -22.53 -14.27
CA VAL A 198 -1.83 -22.50 -13.52
C VAL A 198 -0.73 -23.19 -14.33
N LYS A 199 0.33 -22.44 -14.68
CA LYS A 199 1.47 -22.99 -15.43
C LYS A 199 2.25 -23.97 -14.57
N GLN A 200 2.58 -25.15 -15.11
CA GLN A 200 3.36 -26.16 -14.39
C GLN A 200 4.71 -25.61 -13.90
N SER A 201 5.37 -24.73 -14.67
CA SER A 201 6.62 -24.09 -14.23
C SER A 201 6.48 -23.30 -12.92
N VAL A 202 5.33 -22.67 -12.65
CA VAL A 202 5.09 -21.94 -11.39
C VAL A 202 4.96 -22.91 -10.22
N LEU A 203 4.38 -24.09 -10.44
CA LEU A 203 4.32 -25.15 -9.43
C LEU A 203 5.70 -25.77 -9.18
N ASP A 204 6.50 -25.97 -10.24
CA ASP A 204 7.87 -26.49 -10.14
C ASP A 204 8.79 -25.49 -9.40
N ASP A 205 8.68 -24.18 -9.71
CA ASP A 205 9.39 -23.09 -9.03
C ASP A 205 9.03 -23.03 -7.53
N LEU A 206 7.73 -23.11 -7.20
CA LEU A 206 7.25 -23.12 -5.81
C LEU A 206 7.70 -24.38 -5.06
N ALA A 207 7.62 -25.56 -5.67
CA ALA A 207 8.09 -26.81 -5.07
C ALA A 207 9.61 -26.77 -4.82
N GLY A 208 10.39 -26.22 -5.76
CA GLY A 208 11.82 -25.99 -5.58
C GLY A 208 12.13 -25.02 -4.43
N ALA A 209 11.34 -23.97 -4.27
CA ALA A 209 11.44 -23.03 -3.15
C ALA A 209 11.10 -23.69 -1.81
N VAL A 210 10.04 -24.51 -1.72
CA VAL A 210 9.68 -25.29 -0.53
C VAL A 210 10.85 -26.19 -0.10
N GLU A 211 11.40 -27.00 -1.01
CA GLU A 211 12.49 -27.92 -0.68
C GLU A 211 13.80 -27.19 -0.32
N SER A 212 14.09 -26.06 -0.98
CA SER A 212 15.23 -25.21 -0.63
C SER A 212 15.09 -24.60 0.78
N LEU A 213 13.90 -24.13 1.15
CA LEU A 213 13.62 -23.56 2.46
C LEU A 213 13.62 -24.64 3.56
N ARG A 214 13.02 -25.82 3.31
CA ARG A 214 13.12 -26.99 4.22
C ARG A 214 14.57 -27.36 4.50
N THR A 215 15.38 -27.48 3.45
CA THR A 215 16.82 -27.77 3.58
C THR A 215 17.54 -26.70 4.41
N SER A 216 17.19 -25.42 4.25
CA SER A 216 17.77 -24.33 5.05
C SER A 216 17.36 -24.40 6.52
N VAL A 217 16.08 -24.67 6.82
CA VAL A 217 15.57 -24.89 8.18
C VAL A 217 16.29 -26.07 8.86
N GLU A 218 16.45 -27.20 8.16
CA GLU A 218 17.19 -28.36 8.67
C GLU A 218 18.65 -28.04 8.97
N GLN A 219 19.33 -27.28 8.09
CA GLN A 219 20.72 -26.85 8.30
C GLN A 219 20.86 -25.91 9.51
N LYS A 220 19.95 -24.96 9.70
CA LYS A 220 19.96 -24.03 10.84
C LYS A 220 19.67 -24.74 12.17
N LEU A 221 18.70 -25.66 12.19
CA LEU A 221 18.45 -26.55 13.33
C LEU A 221 19.69 -27.42 13.65
N ALA A 222 20.34 -27.99 12.64
CA ALA A 222 21.56 -28.78 12.82
C ALA A 222 22.78 -27.97 13.30
N ALA A 223 22.80 -26.66 13.02
CA ALA A 223 23.79 -25.72 13.54
C ALA A 223 23.56 -25.34 15.03
N GLY A 224 22.46 -25.80 15.63
CA GLY A 224 22.08 -25.48 17.00
C GLY A 224 21.43 -24.11 17.15
N GLU A 225 20.90 -23.53 16.07
CA GLU A 225 20.05 -22.35 16.17
C GLU A 225 18.73 -22.74 16.84
N GLU A 226 18.40 -22.09 17.96
CA GLU A 226 17.24 -22.44 18.76
C GLU A 226 16.00 -21.71 18.23
N THR A 227 14.90 -22.44 18.01
CA THR A 227 13.60 -21.82 17.73
C THR A 227 13.12 -21.12 18.99
N ALA A 228 13.30 -19.80 19.06
CA ALA A 228 12.49 -19.00 19.98
C ALA A 228 11.01 -19.26 19.63
N PRO A 229 10.13 -19.54 20.61
CA PRO A 229 8.71 -19.67 20.33
C PRO A 229 8.20 -18.35 19.72
N PRO A 230 7.35 -18.38 18.68
CA PRO A 230 6.79 -17.16 18.10
C PRO A 230 6.11 -16.38 19.22
N THR A 231 6.59 -15.16 19.45
CA THR A 231 5.92 -14.25 20.38
C THR A 231 4.69 -13.75 19.65
N ALA A 232 3.51 -14.06 20.17
CA ALA A 232 2.26 -13.60 19.58
C ALA A 232 2.31 -12.06 19.44
N LEU A 233 2.38 -11.59 18.20
CA LEU A 233 2.34 -10.18 17.88
C LEU A 233 0.95 -9.67 18.28
N ALA A 234 0.86 -8.52 18.96
CA ALA A 234 -0.43 -7.91 19.16
C ALA A 234 -0.99 -7.51 17.80
N ARG A 235 -2.16 -8.04 17.50
CA ARG A 235 -2.90 -7.61 16.33
C ARG A 235 -3.41 -6.19 16.57
N VAL A 236 -3.23 -5.32 15.59
CA VAL A 236 -3.64 -3.92 15.66
C VAL A 236 -4.36 -3.58 14.37
N ARG A 237 -5.53 -2.95 14.49
CA ARG A 237 -6.35 -2.52 13.36
C ARG A 237 -6.33 -1.00 13.27
N VAL A 238 -6.07 -0.48 12.08
CA VAL A 238 -6.25 0.93 11.73
C VAL A 238 -7.63 1.08 11.11
N LEU A 239 -8.42 2.02 11.65
CA LEU A 239 -9.77 2.34 11.19
C LEU A 239 -9.76 3.75 10.59
N VAL A 240 -10.10 3.91 9.32
CA VAL A 240 -10.39 5.21 8.71
C VAL A 240 -11.87 5.49 8.87
N THR A 241 -12.22 6.72 9.24
CA THR A 241 -13.58 7.10 9.59
C THR A 241 -14.06 8.38 8.93
N GLN A 242 -15.36 8.41 8.66
CA GLN A 242 -16.12 9.59 8.23
C GLN A 242 -17.43 9.61 9.03
N ASP A 243 -17.76 10.73 9.66
CA ASP A 243 -18.99 10.91 10.47
C ASP A 243 -19.27 9.75 11.46
N ASP A 244 -18.25 9.42 12.27
CA ASP A 244 -18.25 8.32 13.26
C ASP A 244 -18.50 6.90 12.70
N ARG A 245 -18.31 6.69 11.39
CA ARG A 245 -18.39 5.38 10.73
C ARG A 245 -17.05 4.94 10.18
N VAL A 246 -16.76 3.65 10.25
CA VAL A 246 -15.61 3.04 9.58
C VAL A 246 -15.86 2.98 8.07
N VAL A 247 -14.94 3.55 7.29
CA VAL A 247 -15.01 3.59 5.81
C VAL A 247 -13.86 2.83 5.13
N ALA A 248 -12.70 2.72 5.79
CA ALA A 248 -11.59 1.86 5.35
C ALA A 248 -10.92 1.21 6.59
N THR A 249 -10.30 0.05 6.42
CA THR A 249 -9.63 -0.69 7.50
C THR A 249 -8.34 -1.35 7.03
N ALA A 250 -7.34 -1.43 7.89
CA ALA A 250 -6.15 -2.27 7.68
C ALA A 250 -5.72 -2.96 8.98
N THR A 251 -5.41 -4.26 8.94
CA THR A 251 -4.96 -5.04 10.10
C THR A 251 -3.45 -5.31 10.00
N LEU A 252 -2.78 -5.24 11.15
CA LEU A 252 -1.39 -5.64 11.39
C LEU A 252 -1.35 -6.82 12.36
N PRO A 253 -0.53 -7.87 12.11
CA PRO A 253 -0.03 -8.26 10.79
C PRO A 253 -1.17 -8.40 9.77
N ARG A 254 -0.89 -8.25 8.47
CA ARG A 254 -1.90 -8.55 7.46
C ARG A 254 -2.17 -10.04 7.42
N GLU A 255 -3.39 -10.40 7.04
CA GLU A 255 -3.71 -11.78 6.71
C GLU A 255 -2.77 -12.30 5.61
N GLY A 256 -2.13 -13.45 5.88
CA GLY A 256 -1.14 -14.04 4.99
C GLY A 256 0.24 -13.38 4.96
N GLN A 257 0.52 -12.34 5.78
CA GLN A 257 1.90 -12.05 6.19
C GLN A 257 2.34 -13.09 7.23
N SER A 258 3.62 -13.47 7.17
CA SER A 258 4.24 -14.25 8.24
C SER A 258 4.56 -13.37 9.45
N ASP A 259 4.63 -13.95 10.65
CA ASP A 259 4.96 -13.20 11.87
C ASP A 259 6.39 -12.62 11.79
N ALA A 260 7.30 -13.27 11.05
CA ALA A 260 8.63 -12.77 10.75
C ALA A 260 8.67 -11.62 9.71
N ASP A 261 7.66 -11.49 8.84
CA ASP A 261 7.52 -10.33 7.94
C ASP A 261 6.79 -9.14 8.61
N ALA A 262 6.18 -9.37 9.78
CA ALA A 262 5.52 -8.36 10.61
C ALA A 262 6.28 -8.16 11.94
N ALA A 263 7.60 -8.04 11.82
CA ALA A 263 8.45 -7.77 12.95
C ALA A 263 8.30 -6.31 13.38
N TRP A 264 7.50 -6.08 14.44
CA TRP A 264 7.47 -4.81 15.17
C TRP A 264 8.92 -4.38 15.53
N ASP A 265 9.46 -3.42 14.77
CA ASP A 265 10.80 -2.86 14.92
C ASP A 265 10.98 -2.31 16.33
N ARG A 266 11.86 -2.92 17.13
CA ARG A 266 12.31 -2.28 18.37
C ARG A 266 13.24 -1.12 18.01
N THR A 267 12.69 0.08 18.02
CA THR A 267 13.43 1.33 17.83
C THR A 267 14.53 1.49 18.90
N PRO A 268 15.56 2.35 18.69
CA PRO A 268 16.57 2.66 19.71
C PRO A 268 16.01 3.26 21.01
N SER A 269 14.74 3.70 21.02
CA SER A 269 14.04 4.20 22.21
C SER A 269 13.37 3.10 23.04
N GLY A 270 13.31 1.85 22.54
CA GLY A 270 12.58 0.74 23.14
C GLY A 270 11.13 0.62 22.68
N LEU A 271 10.57 1.62 22.00
CA LEU A 271 9.26 1.53 21.35
C LEU A 271 9.29 0.50 20.21
N LEU A 272 8.17 -0.19 20.03
CA LEU A 272 7.85 -1.02 18.89
C LEU A 272 7.27 -0.18 17.75
N ARG A 273 7.59 -0.53 16.50
CA ARG A 273 7.02 0.11 15.30
C ARG A 273 6.77 -0.89 14.17
N GLU A 274 5.59 -0.85 13.56
CA GLU A 274 5.27 -1.65 12.36
C GLU A 274 4.71 -0.72 11.26
N THR A 275 4.93 -1.05 9.99
CA THR A 275 4.45 -0.24 8.85
C THR A 275 3.18 -0.85 8.27
N VAL A 276 2.03 -0.25 8.58
CA VAL A 276 0.80 -0.58 7.85
C VAL A 276 0.85 0.06 6.47
N ILE A 277 0.37 -0.66 5.45
CA ILE A 277 -0.11 -0.01 4.23
C ILE A 277 -1.63 -0.08 4.30
N LEU A 278 -2.25 1.06 4.09
CA LEU A 278 -3.67 1.32 4.24
C LEU A 278 -4.19 1.76 2.90
N ASP A 279 -5.09 0.98 2.31
CA ASP A 279 -5.76 1.36 1.08
C ASP A 279 -6.89 2.36 1.41
N LEU A 280 -6.79 3.56 0.83
CA LEU A 280 -7.81 4.61 0.88
C LEU A 280 -8.92 4.32 -0.14
N VAL A 281 -9.49 3.13 -0.01
CA VAL A 281 -10.73 2.71 -0.68
C VAL A 281 -11.80 2.50 0.38
N THR A 282 -13.05 2.77 0.01
CA THR A 282 -14.21 2.26 0.73
C THR A 282 -14.11 0.73 0.86
N CYS A 283 -14.42 0.12 2.01
CA CYS A 283 -14.60 -1.34 2.02
C CYS A 283 -15.98 -1.69 1.45
N THR A 284 -16.04 -2.76 0.67
CA THR A 284 -17.29 -3.45 0.32
C THR A 284 -17.79 -4.27 1.50
N VAL A 285 -19.06 -4.70 1.46
CA VAL A 285 -19.63 -5.61 2.47
C VAL A 285 -18.87 -6.95 2.52
N ASP A 286 -18.29 -7.35 1.39
CA ASP A 286 -17.47 -8.55 1.25
C ASP A 286 -15.96 -8.32 1.55
N GLY A 287 -15.60 -7.14 2.10
CA GLY A 287 -14.27 -6.85 2.63
C GLY A 287 -13.16 -6.52 1.61
N VAL A 288 -13.44 -6.56 0.30
CA VAL A 288 -12.41 -6.38 -0.74
C VAL A 288 -12.88 -5.43 -1.86
N GLY A 289 -12.05 -4.42 -2.17
CA GLY A 289 -12.07 -3.71 -3.45
C GLY A 289 -13.25 -2.76 -3.71
N GLY A 290 -13.55 -1.85 -2.78
CA GLY A 290 -14.49 -0.76 -3.06
C GLY A 290 -13.87 0.41 -3.84
N GLU A 291 -14.64 1.47 -4.03
CA GLU A 291 -14.24 2.68 -4.73
C GLU A 291 -13.24 3.50 -3.90
N LEU A 292 -12.36 4.27 -4.56
CA LEU A 292 -11.46 5.23 -3.92
C LEU A 292 -12.24 6.17 -2.99
N LEU A 293 -11.67 6.46 -1.82
CA LEU A 293 -12.26 7.45 -0.92
C LEU A 293 -12.35 8.81 -1.62
N PRO A 294 -13.51 9.50 -1.56
CA PRO A 294 -13.65 10.85 -2.10
C PRO A 294 -12.62 11.85 -1.54
N THR A 295 -12.43 12.96 -2.25
CA THR A 295 -11.76 14.14 -1.69
C THR A 295 -12.45 14.57 -0.40
N GLY A 296 -11.68 14.72 0.68
CA GLY A 296 -12.26 14.91 2.01
C GLY A 296 -11.26 14.83 3.14
N THR A 297 -11.77 15.03 4.36
CA THR A 297 -11.02 14.90 5.61
C THR A 297 -11.58 13.73 6.39
N TYR A 298 -10.72 12.79 6.75
CA TYR A 298 -11.06 11.53 7.42
C TYR A 298 -10.41 11.45 8.79
N GLY A 299 -11.13 10.91 9.77
CA GLY A 299 -10.54 10.48 11.02
C GLY A 299 -9.75 9.19 10.79
N ALA A 300 -8.66 8.99 11.51
CA ALA A 300 -7.97 7.70 11.56
C ALA A 300 -7.73 7.29 13.01
N LEU A 301 -8.04 6.06 13.35
CA LEU A 301 -7.96 5.50 14.70
C LEU A 301 -7.07 4.25 14.67
N VAL A 302 -6.44 3.95 15.79
CA VAL A 302 -5.72 2.69 16.01
C VAL A 302 -6.39 1.96 17.17
N VAL A 303 -6.63 0.67 17.01
CA VAL A 303 -7.29 -0.18 18.02
C VAL A 303 -6.61 -1.54 18.09
N ARG A 304 -6.58 -2.15 19.28
CA ARG A 304 -6.09 -3.52 19.51
C ARG A 304 -7.14 -4.50 19.00
N ASP A 305 -6.73 -5.33 18.05
CA ASP A 305 -7.57 -6.29 17.36
C ASP A 305 -7.75 -7.55 18.21
N GLY A 306 -8.99 -8.06 18.26
CA GLY A 306 -9.42 -9.09 19.20
C GLY A 306 -10.93 -9.04 19.47
N GLU A 307 -11.45 -10.02 20.22
CA GLU A 307 -12.86 -10.09 20.58
C GLU A 307 -13.07 -9.95 22.10
N PRO A 308 -13.55 -8.80 22.61
CA PRO A 308 -13.84 -7.55 21.90
C PRO A 308 -12.57 -6.74 21.56
N LEU A 309 -12.71 -5.79 20.64
CA LEU A 309 -11.68 -4.76 20.37
C LEU A 309 -11.40 -3.94 21.64
N THR A 310 -10.12 -3.59 21.85
CA THR A 310 -9.68 -2.82 23.03
C THR A 310 -8.64 -1.78 22.67
N GLY A 311 -8.25 -0.91 23.61
CA GLY A 311 -7.14 0.04 23.41
C GLY A 311 -7.30 0.97 22.20
N LEU A 312 -8.46 1.60 22.04
CA LEU A 312 -8.68 2.60 20.99
C LEU A 312 -7.86 3.87 21.28
N THR A 313 -7.26 4.46 20.27
CA THR A 313 -6.66 5.80 20.37
C THR A 313 -6.73 6.57 19.04
N GLY A 314 -6.65 7.90 19.12
CA GLY A 314 -6.92 8.83 18.00
C GLY A 314 -8.01 9.87 18.37
N PRO A 315 -8.66 10.53 17.39
CA PRO A 315 -8.41 10.43 15.95
C PRO A 315 -7.19 11.24 15.49
N TRP A 316 -6.39 10.64 14.62
CA TRP A 316 -5.56 11.36 13.66
C TRP A 316 -6.41 11.88 12.51
N THR A 317 -5.84 12.74 11.67
CA THR A 317 -6.53 13.29 10.49
C THR A 317 -5.77 12.96 9.21
N ILE A 318 -6.45 12.31 8.27
CA ILE A 318 -6.00 12.01 6.90
C ILE A 318 -6.77 12.93 5.95
N VAL A 319 -6.11 13.57 5.00
CA VAL A 319 -6.76 14.35 3.93
C VAL A 319 -6.56 13.65 2.59
N VAL A 320 -7.66 13.38 1.88
CA VAL A 320 -7.64 12.99 0.47
C VAL A 320 -7.80 14.27 -0.35
N PRO A 321 -6.82 14.66 -1.18
CA PRO A 321 -6.85 15.91 -1.93
C PRO A 321 -7.80 15.83 -3.15
N PRO A 322 -8.06 16.97 -3.84
CA PRO A 322 -8.83 17.00 -5.07
C PRO A 322 -8.20 16.15 -6.19
N GLN A 323 -8.93 15.15 -6.68
CA GLN A 323 -8.49 14.23 -7.74
C GLN A 323 -8.69 14.82 -9.16
N VAL A 324 -8.23 16.07 -9.38
CA VAL A 324 -8.31 16.78 -10.66
C VAL A 324 -7.11 16.42 -11.57
N ALA A 325 -7.39 15.77 -12.70
CA ALA A 325 -6.37 15.41 -13.69
C ALA A 325 -5.58 16.62 -14.22
N VAL A 326 -4.28 16.41 -14.49
CA VAL A 326 -3.39 17.43 -15.04
C VAL A 326 -3.89 17.88 -16.41
N SER A 327 -3.95 19.20 -16.63
CA SER A 327 -4.40 19.82 -17.87
C SER A 327 -3.38 20.84 -18.39
N GLY A 328 -3.46 21.17 -19.68
CA GLY A 328 -2.52 22.09 -20.33
C GLY A 328 -1.24 21.44 -20.88
N LEU A 329 -1.15 20.10 -20.89
CA LEU A 329 -0.07 19.37 -21.54
C LEU A 329 -0.10 19.57 -23.09
N PRO A 330 1.05 19.52 -23.78
CA PRO A 330 1.12 19.53 -25.23
C PRO A 330 0.35 18.37 -25.85
N GLY A 331 -0.23 18.58 -27.03
CA GLY A 331 -1.07 17.58 -27.70
C GLY A 331 -0.34 16.34 -28.23
N ASP A 332 0.99 16.39 -28.24
CA ASP A 332 1.93 15.32 -28.58
C ASP A 332 2.63 14.72 -27.34
N PHE A 333 2.26 15.14 -26.13
CA PHE A 333 2.70 14.47 -24.90
C PHE A 333 1.98 13.12 -24.76
N PRO A 334 2.69 12.01 -24.45
CA PRO A 334 2.15 10.65 -24.40
C PRO A 334 1.35 10.37 -23.11
N THR A 335 0.21 11.06 -22.92
CA THR A 335 -0.62 10.95 -21.70
C THR A 335 -1.23 9.57 -21.45
N ASP A 336 -1.28 8.72 -22.48
CA ASP A 336 -1.81 7.35 -22.47
C ASP A 336 -0.83 6.33 -21.86
N VAL A 337 0.48 6.53 -22.07
CA VAL A 337 1.54 5.67 -21.51
C VAL A 337 2.38 6.34 -20.42
N VAL A 338 2.31 7.67 -20.27
CA VAL A 338 2.92 8.44 -19.18
C VAL A 338 1.83 9.14 -18.35
N PRO A 339 1.05 8.41 -17.55
CA PRO A 339 0.06 8.99 -16.65
C PRO A 339 0.72 9.85 -15.56
N MET A 340 0.01 10.89 -15.11
CA MET A 340 0.42 11.79 -14.03
C MET A 340 -0.63 11.78 -12.91
N PRO A 341 -0.23 11.87 -11.63
CA PRO A 341 -1.17 12.02 -10.54
C PRO A 341 -1.90 13.36 -10.64
N PRO A 342 -3.13 13.44 -10.13
CA PRO A 342 -3.89 14.67 -10.03
C PRO A 342 -3.10 15.84 -9.43
N GLY A 343 -3.27 17.02 -10.04
CA GLY A 343 -2.45 18.18 -9.73
C GLY A 343 -2.51 19.27 -10.78
N ARG A 344 -1.72 20.32 -10.57
CA ARG A 344 -1.65 21.49 -11.45
C ARG A 344 -0.32 21.52 -12.21
N LEU A 345 -0.39 21.60 -13.53
CA LEU A 345 0.78 21.85 -14.38
C LEU A 345 1.42 23.20 -14.02
N LEU A 346 2.73 23.19 -13.76
CA LEU A 346 3.53 24.40 -13.50
C LEU A 346 4.41 24.75 -14.70
N SER A 347 5.06 23.75 -15.30
CA SER A 347 5.87 23.91 -16.49
C SER A 347 5.90 22.63 -17.33
N VAL A 348 6.11 22.79 -18.63
CA VAL A 348 6.37 21.72 -19.59
C VAL A 348 7.32 22.25 -20.66
N SER A 349 8.28 21.42 -21.05
CA SER A 349 9.24 21.74 -22.10
C SER A 349 9.77 20.46 -22.75
N GLY A 350 10.37 20.58 -23.93
CA GLY A 350 10.80 19.45 -24.74
C GLY A 350 9.84 19.17 -25.90
N ASP A 351 10.01 18.01 -26.51
CA ASP A 351 9.17 17.50 -27.60
C ASP A 351 9.26 15.96 -27.69
N ALA A 352 8.40 15.35 -28.51
CA ALA A 352 8.38 13.89 -28.65
C ALA A 352 9.66 13.27 -29.25
N ALA A 353 10.60 14.06 -29.79
CA ALA A 353 11.84 13.56 -30.40
C ALA A 353 13.05 13.66 -29.45
N THR A 354 13.04 14.61 -28.52
CA THR A 354 14.11 14.89 -27.56
C THR A 354 13.75 14.48 -26.13
N GLY A 355 12.48 14.22 -25.87
CA GLY A 355 11.93 13.95 -24.55
C GLY A 355 11.28 15.19 -23.92
N TRP A 356 10.61 14.98 -22.79
CA TRP A 356 9.87 16.01 -22.06
C TRP A 356 10.44 16.20 -20.66
N GLU A 357 10.50 17.45 -20.19
CA GLU A 357 10.57 17.77 -18.76
C GLU A 357 9.26 18.46 -18.36
N VAL A 358 8.54 17.86 -17.40
CA VAL A 358 7.23 18.33 -16.92
C VAL A 358 7.27 18.50 -15.41
N GLN A 359 6.84 19.67 -14.92
CA GLN A 359 6.71 19.93 -13.50
C GLN A 359 5.23 20.14 -13.13
N ILE A 360 4.77 19.38 -12.13
CA ILE A 360 3.40 19.44 -11.60
C ILE A 360 3.42 19.72 -10.11
N SER A 361 2.51 20.59 -9.64
CA SER A 361 2.19 20.74 -8.22
C SER A 361 1.19 19.66 -7.84
N VAL A 362 1.55 18.83 -6.88
CA VAL A 362 0.73 17.70 -6.41
C VAL A 362 0.58 17.82 -4.90
N GLU A 363 -0.65 17.92 -4.43
CA GLU A 363 -0.96 17.87 -3.01
C GLU A 363 -0.84 16.43 -2.52
N GLY A 364 -0.03 16.20 -1.49
CA GLY A 364 0.23 14.86 -0.98
C GLY A 364 1.68 14.72 -0.50
N LEU A 365 1.86 14.14 0.69
CA LEU A 365 3.19 13.78 1.18
C LEU A 365 3.78 12.66 0.28
N ASP A 366 2.94 11.69 -0.04
CA ASP A 366 3.18 10.45 -0.78
C ASP A 366 3.14 10.58 -2.31
N ARG A 367 3.10 11.81 -2.84
CA ARG A 367 2.98 12.12 -4.28
C ARG A 367 3.93 11.32 -5.18
N LEU A 368 5.13 10.99 -4.71
CA LEU A 368 6.08 10.15 -5.47
C LEU A 368 5.56 8.71 -5.63
N ASN A 369 4.99 8.11 -4.58
CA ASN A 369 4.38 6.79 -4.65
C ASN A 369 3.13 6.81 -5.54
N ALA A 370 2.31 7.86 -5.47
CA ALA A 370 1.15 8.02 -6.34
C ALA A 370 1.58 8.07 -7.83
N ALA A 371 2.64 8.82 -8.15
CA ALA A 371 3.23 8.86 -9.49
C ALA A 371 3.82 7.51 -9.95
N ALA A 372 4.63 6.87 -9.10
CA ALA A 372 5.23 5.59 -9.39
C ALA A 372 4.15 4.50 -9.58
N ALA A 373 3.12 4.48 -8.73
CA ALA A 373 2.00 3.56 -8.82
C ALA A 373 1.27 3.70 -10.17
N LEU A 374 0.98 4.92 -10.62
CA LEU A 374 0.33 5.17 -11.91
C LEU A 374 1.18 4.70 -13.10
N LEU A 375 2.47 5.03 -13.13
CA LEU A 375 3.37 4.61 -14.21
C LEU A 375 3.52 3.09 -14.28
N THR A 376 3.58 2.43 -13.11
CA THR A 376 3.73 0.97 -13.00
C THR A 376 2.42 0.20 -13.15
N ASP A 377 1.28 0.87 -13.35
CA ASP A 377 -0.01 0.28 -13.72
C ASP A 377 -0.25 0.25 -15.23
N VAL A 378 0.59 0.93 -16.01
CA VAL A 378 0.57 0.90 -17.48
C VAL A 378 0.94 -0.51 -17.96
N ASP A 379 0.25 -1.00 -18.98
CA ASP A 379 0.56 -2.29 -19.60
C ASP A 379 2.03 -2.32 -20.09
N ASP A 380 2.68 -3.47 -19.88
CA ASP A 380 4.11 -3.71 -20.16
C ASP A 380 5.13 -2.80 -19.41
N ALA A 381 4.73 -2.07 -18.36
CA ALA A 381 5.64 -1.26 -17.56
C ALA A 381 6.65 -2.07 -16.71
N GLU A 382 7.88 -1.55 -16.62
CA GLU A 382 8.99 -2.07 -15.81
C GLU A 382 9.52 -1.00 -14.84
N GLU A 383 9.28 -1.21 -13.54
CA GLU A 383 9.94 -0.44 -12.49
C GLU A 383 11.44 -0.78 -12.44
N GLU A 384 12.32 0.18 -12.75
CA GLU A 384 13.78 0.06 -12.66
C GLU A 384 14.34 0.53 -11.31
N ALA A 385 13.69 1.49 -10.66
CA ALA A 385 14.02 1.96 -9.32
C ALA A 385 12.82 2.62 -8.65
N LEU A 386 12.69 2.44 -7.34
CA LEU A 386 11.80 3.21 -6.47
C LEU A 386 12.47 3.38 -5.11
N ASP A 387 12.75 4.61 -4.73
CA ASP A 387 13.27 4.98 -3.42
C ASP A 387 12.71 6.36 -2.97
N PRO A 388 12.91 6.81 -1.72
CA PRO A 388 12.35 8.07 -1.23
C PRO A 388 12.82 9.34 -1.96
N LEU A 389 13.84 9.26 -2.81
CA LEU A 389 14.40 10.37 -3.60
C LEU A 389 13.93 10.36 -5.06
N GLY A 390 13.36 9.27 -5.57
CA GLY A 390 12.86 9.19 -6.94
C GLY A 390 12.37 7.81 -7.38
N ALA A 391 11.79 7.78 -8.58
CA ALA A 391 11.36 6.57 -9.25
C ALA A 391 11.81 6.57 -10.71
N THR A 392 12.25 5.42 -11.22
CA THR A 392 12.52 5.19 -12.65
C THR A 392 11.63 4.05 -13.11
N VAL A 393 10.81 4.31 -14.13
CA VAL A 393 9.88 3.34 -14.71
C VAL A 393 10.01 3.40 -16.23
N ILE A 394 10.28 2.26 -16.86
CA ILE A 394 10.15 2.09 -18.31
C ILE A 394 8.68 1.79 -18.60
N VAL A 395 8.11 2.52 -19.53
CA VAL A 395 6.75 2.34 -20.07
C VAL A 395 6.85 2.24 -21.60
N PRO A 396 5.82 1.80 -22.34
CA PRO A 396 5.94 1.57 -23.78
C PRO A 396 6.47 2.77 -24.58
N GLY A 397 7.74 2.68 -25.03
CA GLY A 397 8.45 3.69 -25.82
C GLY A 397 9.13 4.81 -25.02
N TRP A 398 9.09 4.79 -23.69
CA TRP A 398 9.63 5.86 -22.85
C TRP A 398 10.27 5.36 -21.55
N SER A 399 11.43 5.91 -21.20
CA SER A 399 11.96 5.87 -19.84
C SER A 399 11.49 7.10 -19.07
N VAL A 400 10.84 6.90 -17.92
CA VAL A 400 10.24 7.96 -17.09
C VAL A 400 10.93 8.00 -15.73
N HIS A 401 11.61 9.11 -15.46
CA HIS A 401 12.28 9.39 -14.19
C HIS A 401 11.54 10.51 -13.45
N VAL A 402 10.96 10.18 -12.29
CA VAL A 402 10.16 11.09 -11.45
C VAL A 402 10.90 11.40 -10.16
N VAL A 403 11.01 12.69 -9.81
CA VAL A 403 11.59 13.13 -8.53
C VAL A 403 10.67 14.08 -7.77
N PRO A 404 10.61 13.98 -6.42
CA PRO A 404 10.02 15.00 -5.58
C PRO A 404 10.88 16.25 -5.60
N ALA A 405 10.24 17.41 -5.75
CA ALA A 405 10.88 18.71 -5.72
C ALA A 405 10.03 19.71 -4.94
N SER A 406 10.55 20.93 -4.78
CA SER A 406 9.78 22.07 -4.29
C SER A 406 10.07 23.30 -5.13
N ALA A 407 9.01 24.04 -5.47
CA ALA A 407 9.08 25.32 -6.17
C ALA A 407 8.13 26.30 -5.47
N ASP A 408 8.60 27.51 -5.19
CA ASP A 408 7.83 28.59 -4.53
C ASP A 408 7.11 28.17 -3.23
N GLY A 409 7.71 27.25 -2.48
CA GLY A 409 7.15 26.69 -1.24
C GLY A 409 6.04 25.64 -1.46
N GLN A 410 5.69 25.34 -2.71
CA GLN A 410 4.80 24.24 -3.06
C GLN A 410 5.57 22.92 -3.14
N MET A 411 4.87 21.81 -2.85
CA MET A 411 5.36 20.46 -3.13
C MET A 411 5.10 20.13 -4.60
N THR A 412 6.12 19.66 -5.31
CA THR A 412 6.03 19.36 -6.74
C THR A 412 6.60 17.98 -7.06
N LEU A 413 6.28 17.48 -8.24
CA LEU A 413 7.00 16.40 -8.92
C LEU A 413 7.61 16.96 -10.21
N VAL A 414 8.82 16.51 -10.55
CA VAL A 414 9.44 16.72 -11.86
C VAL A 414 9.54 15.37 -12.55
N TYR A 415 8.92 15.27 -13.72
CA TYR A 415 9.02 14.16 -14.64
C TYR A 415 10.07 14.49 -15.70
N ARG A 416 10.97 13.54 -15.96
CA ARG A 416 11.81 13.50 -17.14
C ARG A 416 11.42 12.27 -17.94
N VAL A 417 10.98 12.49 -19.17
CA VAL A 417 10.43 11.48 -20.06
C VAL A 417 11.31 11.43 -21.29
N THR A 418 12.14 10.40 -21.44
CA THR A 418 13.05 10.25 -22.59
C THR A 418 12.61 9.08 -23.45
N PRO A 419 12.70 9.17 -24.80
CA PRO A 419 12.48 8.02 -25.67
C PRO A 419 13.41 6.86 -25.28
N ASP A 420 12.89 5.63 -25.30
CA ASP A 420 13.61 4.38 -25.00
C ASP A 420 14.18 3.72 -26.28
#